data_AF-A0A7C4KHQ3-F1
#
_entry.id   AF-A0A7C4KHQ3-F1
#
_cell.length_a   1.000
_cell.length_b   1.000
_cell.length_c   1.000
_cell.angle_alpha   90.00
_cell.angle_beta   90.00
_cell.angle_gamma   90.00
#
_symmetry.space_group_name_H-M   'P 1'
#
loop_
_entity.id
_entity.type
_entity.pdbx_description
1 polymer ?
#
loop_
_entity_poly.entity_id
_entity_poly.type
_entity_poly.pdbx_seq_one_letter_code
_entity_poly.pdbx_strand_id
1 'polypeptide(L)' 'MVYLFLDACYEKVRQDGQIRDAAILIASGVDPVG' A
#
# COMPACT_ATOMS: atom_id res chain seq x y z
N MET A 1 18.65 13.34 -1.28
CA MET A 1 17.40 13.16 -2.06
C MET A 1 16.63 12.04 -1.39
N VAL A 2 15.34 12.22 -1.13
CA VAL A 2 14.48 11.20 -0.53
C VAL A 2 13.67 10.56 -1.65
N TYR A 3 13.60 9.23 -1.68
CA TYR A 3 12.81 8.49 -2.66
C TYR A 3 11.50 7.99 -2.04
N LEU A 4 10.46 7.92 -2.85
CA LEU A 4 9.16 7.36 -2.48
C LEU A 4 8.76 6.32 -3.53
N PHE A 5 8.63 5.07 -3.09
CA PHE A 5 8.09 3.97 -3.87
C PHE A 5 6.63 3.79 -3.52
N LEU A 6 5.80 3.64 -4.55
CA LEU A 6 4.38 3.37 -4.42
C LEU A 6 4.06 2.05 -5.11
N ASP A 7 3.33 1.19 -4.41
CA ASP A 7 2.80 -0.06 -4.94
C ASP A 7 1.32 -0.18 -4.59
N ALA A 8 0.57 -0.93 -5.38
CA ALA A 8 -0.84 -1.18 -5.15
C ALA A 8 -1.20 -2.64 -5.47
N CYS A 9 -1.70 -3.34 -4.45
CA CYS A 9 -2.17 -4.72 -4.58
C CYS A 9 -3.70 -4.77 -4.45
N TYR A 10 -4.35 -5.53 -5.31
CA TYR A 10 -5.78 -5.81 -5.18
C TYR A 10 -5.97 -7.02 -4.26
N GLU A 11 -6.59 -6.78 -3.12
CA GLU A 11 -6.79 -7.80 -2.10
C GLU A 11 -8.25 -7.88 -1.68
N LYS A 12 -8.66 -9.08 -1.28
CA LYS A 12 -9.95 -9.29 -0.65
C LYS A 12 -9.84 -8.98 0.84
N VAL A 13 -10.47 -7.89 1.26
CA VAL A 13 -10.43 -7.43 2.65
C VAL A 13 -11.81 -7.47 3.29
N ARG A 14 -11.84 -7.60 4.62
CA ARG A 14 -13.08 -7.49 5.38
C ARG A 14 -13.34 -6.02 5.71
N GLN A 15 -14.40 -5.47 5.14
CA GLN A 15 -14.85 -4.10 5.37
C GLN A 15 -16.33 -4.12 5.72
N ASP A 16 -16.69 -3.50 6.86
CA ASP A 16 -18.06 -3.48 7.39
C ASP A 16 -18.70 -4.87 7.48
N GLY A 17 -17.91 -5.86 7.88
CA GLY A 17 -18.35 -7.24 8.05
C GLY A 17 -18.46 -8.07 6.77
N GLN A 18 -18.25 -7.47 5.59
CA GLN A 18 -18.32 -8.13 4.28
C GLN A 18 -16.93 -8.22 3.63
N ILE A 19 -16.70 -9.28 2.84
CA ILE A 19 -15.47 -9.40 2.04
C ILE A 19 -15.66 -8.62 0.75
N ARG A 20 -14.73 -7.70 0.45
CA ARG A 20 -14.75 -6.83 -0.73
C ARG A 20 -13.37 -6.78 -1.36
N ASP A 21 -13.33 -6.60 -2.67
CA ASP A 21 -12.10 -6.30 -3.38
C ASP A 21 -11.71 -4.83 -3.11
N ALA A 22 -10.49 -4.61 -2.63
CA ALA A 22 -9.94 -3.28 -2.37
C ALA A 22 -8.52 -3.18 -2.91
N ALA A 23 -8.17 -2.00 -3.42
CA ALA A 23 -6.78 -1.66 -3.71
C ALA A 23 -6.11 -1.21 -2.40
N ILE A 24 -5.05 -1.93 -2.01
CA ILE A 24 -4.21 -1.58 -0.87
C ILE A 24 -3.01 -0.82 -1.40
N LEU A 25 -2.94 0.48 -1.09
CA LEU A 25 -1.82 1.35 -1.46
C LEU A 25 -0.72 1.23 -0.41
N ILE A 26 0.49 0.92 -0.85
CA ILE A 26 1.68 0.82 -0.02
C ILE A 26 2.66 1.92 -0.43
N ALA A 27 3.15 2.66 0.56
CA ALA A 27 4.15 3.71 0.37
C ALA A 27 5.41 3.36 1.16
N SER A 28 6.55 3.30 0.46
CA SER A 28 7.86 3.05 1.07
C SER A 28 8.79 4.22 0.79
N GLY A 29 9.23 4.89 1.85
CA GLY A 29 10.19 5.97 1.77
C GLY A 29 11.62 5.44 1.95
N VAL A 30 12.55 5.92 1.14
CA VAL A 30 13.99 5.65 1.31
C VAL A 30 14.69 6.98 1.53
N ASP A 31 15.36 7.08 2.67
CA ASP A 31 16.16 8.23 3.04
C ASP A 31 17.55 8.16 2.38
N PRO A 32 18.39 9.20 2.51
CA PRO A 32 19.70 9.20 1.87
C PRO A 32 20.71 8.18 2.42
N VAL A 33 20.46 7.56 3.58
CA VAL A 33 21.38 6.55 4.14
C VAL A 33 21.03 5.12 3.69
N GLY A 34 19.86 4.93 3.07
CA GLY A 34 19.46 3.69 2.40
C GLY A 34 18.62 2.79 3.28
#